data_AF-A0AA39I8M1-F1
#
_entry.id   AF-A0AA39I8M1-F1
#
_cell.length_a   1.000
_cell.length_b   1.000
_cell.length_c   1.000
_cell.angle_alpha   90.00
_cell.angle_beta   90.00
_cell.angle_gamma   90.00
#
_symmetry.space_group_name_H-M   'P 1'
#
loop_
_entity.id
_entity.type
_entity.pdbx_description
1 polymer ?
#
loop_
_entity_poly.entity_id
_entity_poly.type
_entity_poly.pdbx_seq_one_letter_code
_entity_poly.pdbx_strand_id
1 'polypeptide(L)'
;MLQVVVFFLLSAPVLSRVKRGAAINDDMYPSSLWLTSRPIFCCVSSNFDSYERENILYMVGFIQSRSCLHFQYSTDDRDGPLLVFSKVHSGLCHTNGIGRYYPKGFVGVYLTSQCIWGSLMAHELLHALGIEHTMKRRDRDNYITVLLNRTIESERSQYTKTDTAKDFGVPYDFGSSTHYDPYSNSIYDGEPHMIAKNPLFQYSMGLRNFYPTPAHSDLLLLYRLYKCHGRCSATPIFCAYGGYQDPNDCRTCICQEAFSGRFCQEPMIRQADGRSCGGPLYASYEWGTLAVVDFKSYSLCHWHLRTVPGERIEIDLVDVGPSNNELMDPMVILEVQLGKFVISGCRFYRREQLPRYTIVSAMNLAVITFKTVKNNAGYFRLGFRNERPKFVRVRHNYEKVGNSVRNIGHVHAIRQYLRRFTDEEKQNIAIITPYTAQKMLLSSQFKDVGRVNTIDEFQGDEADTIIISLPRRNLAFLHDTYSDVYNDMVNPRLVVMLTRARKEMILFGDDFQSEAKNFQPSINNFLETVETVLP
;
A
#
# COMPACT_ATOMS: atom_id res chain seq x y z
N MET A 1 3.80 -55.23 42.62
CA MET A 1 3.51 -53.94 43.27
C MET A 1 4.08 -52.86 42.36
N LEU A 2 3.25 -52.09 41.63
CA LEU A 2 2.69 -50.78 42.05
C LEU A 2 3.82 -49.83 42.53
N GLN A 3 4.03 -48.64 41.98
CA GLN A 3 3.02 -47.65 41.60
C GLN A 3 3.52 -46.67 40.52
N VAL A 4 2.55 -46.27 39.70
CA VAL A 4 2.56 -45.18 38.71
C VAL A 4 2.47 -43.84 39.42
N VAL A 5 3.25 -42.83 39.00
CA VAL A 5 2.87 -41.42 39.11
C VAL A 5 3.17 -40.73 37.78
N VAL A 6 2.09 -40.37 37.09
CA VAL A 6 2.05 -39.53 35.89
C VAL A 6 2.09 -38.07 36.35
N PHE A 7 3.00 -37.26 35.78
CA PHE A 7 2.87 -35.81 35.79
C PHE A 7 2.67 -35.30 34.37
N PHE A 8 1.56 -34.57 34.20
CA PHE A 8 1.04 -34.03 32.95
C PHE A 8 1.98 -33.00 32.32
N LEU A 9 2.19 -33.14 31.01
CA LEU A 9 2.68 -32.11 30.11
C LEU A 9 1.67 -30.95 30.05
N LEU A 10 2.09 -29.76 30.49
CA LEU A 10 1.44 -28.50 30.11
C LEU A 10 2.43 -27.70 29.26
N SER A 11 2.55 -28.09 28.00
CA SER A 11 2.97 -27.16 26.95
C SER A 11 1.81 -26.19 26.71
N ALA A 12 1.95 -24.95 27.13
CA ALA A 12 1.09 -23.87 26.67
C ALA A 12 1.65 -23.35 25.33
N PRO A 13 0.97 -23.54 24.18
CA PRO A 13 1.32 -22.81 22.97
C PRO A 13 0.57 -21.49 23.04
N VAL A 14 1.26 -20.41 23.43
CA VAL A 14 0.69 -19.06 23.33
C VAL A 14 1.33 -18.34 22.14
N LEU A 15 0.57 -18.39 21.05
CA LEU A 15 0.37 -17.37 20.01
C LEU A 15 1.61 -16.85 19.26
N SER A 16 1.82 -17.42 18.06
CA SER A 16 2.48 -16.72 16.96
C SER A 16 1.70 -15.46 16.57
N ARG A 17 2.18 -14.29 16.99
CA ARG A 17 1.94 -13.01 16.29
C ARG A 17 3.28 -12.33 16.10
N VAL A 18 3.91 -12.59 14.96
CA VAL A 18 5.05 -11.80 14.47
C VAL A 18 4.53 -10.38 14.23
N LYS A 19 4.94 -9.44 15.08
CA LYS A 19 4.60 -8.02 15.01
C LYS A 19 5.52 -7.33 14.00
N ARG A 20 4.96 -6.46 13.17
CA ARG A 20 5.54 -5.82 11.97
C ARG A 20 6.07 -4.41 12.30
N GLY A 21 7.04 -3.90 11.54
CA GLY A 21 7.77 -2.67 11.89
C GLY A 21 8.18 -1.77 10.74
N ALA A 22 8.08 -0.43 10.85
CA ALA A 22 8.49 0.58 9.84
C ALA A 22 8.97 1.94 10.43
N ALA A 23 8.70 2.21 11.70
CA ALA A 23 9.14 3.40 12.43
C ALA A 23 9.55 3.04 13.86
N ILE A 24 10.12 3.99 14.60
CA ILE A 24 10.45 3.82 16.02
C ILE A 24 9.26 3.20 16.75
N ASN A 25 9.57 2.19 17.56
CA ASN A 25 8.57 1.60 18.45
C ASN A 25 8.39 2.52 19.65
N ASP A 26 7.29 3.26 19.64
CA ASP A 26 6.90 4.22 20.65
C ASP A 26 6.73 3.63 22.06
N ASP A 27 6.43 2.33 22.18
CA ASP A 27 6.35 1.65 23.48
C ASP A 27 7.75 1.35 24.04
N MET A 28 8.71 1.05 23.14
CA MET A 28 10.05 0.60 23.52
C MET A 28 11.05 1.76 23.62
N TYR A 29 10.91 2.77 22.77
CA TYR A 29 11.81 3.92 22.67
C TYR A 29 11.04 5.27 22.65
N PRO A 30 10.14 5.53 23.60
CA PRO A 30 9.37 6.78 23.63
C PRO A 30 10.27 8.04 23.73
N SER A 31 11.44 7.90 24.38
CA SER A 31 12.40 9.00 24.52
C SER A 31 13.03 9.45 23.20
N SER A 32 13.01 8.59 22.18
CA SER A 32 13.54 8.89 20.84
C SER A 32 12.54 9.65 19.96
N LEU A 33 11.29 9.84 20.40
CA LEU A 33 10.28 10.60 19.68
C LEU A 33 10.24 12.06 20.13
N TRP A 34 10.06 12.97 19.17
CA TRP A 34 9.81 14.37 19.45
C TRP A 34 8.54 14.57 20.28
N LEU A 35 8.52 15.58 21.14
CA LEU A 35 7.35 15.86 21.96
C LEU A 35 6.30 16.59 21.13
N THR A 36 5.05 16.13 21.17
CA THR A 36 3.91 16.80 20.49
C THR A 36 3.31 17.93 21.32
N SER A 37 3.68 18.03 22.60
CA SER A 37 3.20 19.04 23.57
C SER A 37 3.95 20.37 23.49
N ARG A 38 5.07 20.44 22.76
CA ARG A 38 5.88 21.64 22.57
C ARG A 38 6.53 21.63 21.18
N PRO A 39 6.97 22.79 20.65
CA PRO A 39 7.62 22.80 19.35
C PRO A 39 8.97 22.05 19.35
N ILE A 40 9.27 21.46 18.20
CA ILE A 40 10.60 21.00 17.78
C ILE A 40 11.40 22.24 17.41
N PHE A 41 12.50 22.48 18.12
CA PHE A 41 13.37 23.61 17.82
C PHE A 41 14.29 23.27 16.64
N CYS A 42 14.28 24.15 15.64
CA CYS A 42 14.99 23.97 14.38
C CYS A 42 16.09 25.02 14.20
N CYS A 43 17.25 24.60 13.71
CA CYS A 43 18.32 25.48 13.24
C CYS A 43 18.60 25.20 11.77
N VAL A 44 18.69 26.24 10.95
CA VAL A 44 19.06 26.12 9.53
C VAL A 44 20.34 26.90 9.31
N SER A 45 21.42 26.16 9.00
CA SER A 45 22.75 26.72 8.78
C SER A 45 22.75 27.91 7.82
N SER A 46 23.63 28.88 8.04
CA SER A 46 23.74 30.11 7.23
C SER A 46 24.30 29.87 5.82
N ASN A 47 24.90 28.71 5.57
CA ASN A 47 25.51 28.35 4.28
C ASN A 47 24.52 27.89 3.20
N PHE A 48 23.24 27.75 3.54
CA PHE A 48 22.18 27.62 2.54
C PHE A 48 21.84 28.97 1.92
N ASP A 49 21.71 29.01 0.60
CA ASP A 49 21.21 30.20 -0.08
C ASP A 49 19.72 30.44 0.22
N SER A 50 19.18 31.57 -0.25
CA SER A 50 17.79 31.97 0.04
C SER A 50 16.77 30.95 -0.45
N TYR A 51 17.04 30.31 -1.58
CA TYR A 51 16.11 29.40 -2.23
C TYR A 51 16.19 27.99 -1.64
N GLU A 52 17.39 27.53 -1.35
CA GLU A 52 17.64 26.34 -0.56
C GLU A 52 16.95 26.41 0.81
N ARG A 53 17.04 27.58 1.47
CA ARG A 53 16.33 27.83 2.73
C ARG A 53 14.82 27.78 2.55
N GLU A 54 14.28 28.41 1.52
CA GLU A 54 12.84 28.37 1.24
C GLU A 54 12.31 26.94 1.06
N ASN A 55 13.06 26.08 0.36
CA ASN A 55 12.71 24.67 0.21
C ASN A 55 12.68 23.92 1.57
N ILE A 56 13.65 24.17 2.45
CA ILE A 56 13.67 23.62 3.80
C ILE A 56 12.44 24.08 4.59
N LEU A 57 12.14 25.38 4.56
CA LEU A 57 10.96 25.95 5.24
C LEU A 57 9.66 25.36 4.69
N TYR A 58 9.56 25.20 3.37
CA TYR A 58 8.41 24.59 2.71
C TYR A 58 8.18 23.15 3.18
N MET A 59 9.22 22.32 3.18
CA MET A 59 9.11 20.90 3.58
C MET A 59 8.73 20.76 5.07
N VAL A 60 9.35 21.54 5.95
CA VAL A 60 9.00 21.56 7.37
C VAL A 60 7.57 22.03 7.58
N GLY A 61 7.16 23.10 6.89
CA GLY A 61 5.78 23.59 6.90
C GLY A 61 4.78 22.57 6.37
N PHE A 62 5.16 21.81 5.34
CA PHE A 62 4.35 20.73 4.77
C PHE A 62 4.09 19.63 5.80
N ILE A 63 5.14 19.14 6.49
CA ILE A 63 4.98 18.13 7.54
C ILE A 63 4.17 18.68 8.72
N GLN A 64 4.42 19.93 9.14
CA GLN A 64 3.65 20.58 10.19
C GLN A 64 2.15 20.63 9.85
N SER A 65 1.81 21.00 8.61
CA SER A 65 0.42 21.10 8.16
C SER A 65 -0.31 19.75 8.15
N ARG A 66 0.42 18.63 8.08
CA ARG A 66 -0.13 17.27 7.92
C ARG A 66 0.08 16.37 9.13
N SER A 67 0.59 16.92 10.22
CA SER A 67 0.84 16.20 11.45
C SER A 67 0.48 17.06 12.65
N CYS A 68 0.62 16.48 13.85
CA CYS A 68 0.47 17.20 15.10
C CYS A 68 1.81 17.78 15.61
N LEU A 69 2.89 17.66 14.85
CA LEU A 69 4.19 18.21 15.18
C LEU A 69 4.23 19.71 14.86
N HIS A 70 4.80 20.49 15.77
CA HIS A 70 5.00 21.93 15.59
C HIS A 70 6.49 22.21 15.57
N PHE A 71 6.92 23.15 14.74
CA PHE A 71 8.33 23.51 14.55
C PHE A 71 8.54 24.98 14.85
N GLN A 72 9.65 25.30 15.50
CA GLN A 72 10.04 26.67 15.82
C GLN A 72 11.50 26.88 15.48
N TYR A 73 11.77 27.82 14.57
CA TYR A 73 13.14 28.20 14.24
C TYR A 73 13.76 29.02 15.37
N SER A 74 14.99 28.68 15.74
CA SER A 74 15.76 29.39 16.76
C SER A 74 17.20 29.59 16.32
N THR A 75 17.74 30.75 16.67
CA THR A 75 19.15 31.13 16.48
C THR A 75 20.00 30.87 17.72
N ASP A 76 19.38 30.49 18.84
CA ASP A 76 20.02 30.42 20.15
C ASP A 76 20.27 28.97 20.55
N ASP A 77 21.36 28.74 21.28
CA ASP A 77 21.60 27.46 21.93
C ASP A 77 20.49 27.21 22.98
N ARG A 78 19.72 26.14 22.79
CA ARG A 78 18.58 25.78 23.64
C ARG A 78 18.98 24.63 24.55
N ASP A 79 18.46 24.64 25.77
CA ASP A 79 18.59 23.49 26.66
C ASP A 79 17.58 22.40 26.27
N GLY A 80 17.93 21.60 25.26
CA GLY A 80 17.10 20.47 24.80
C GLY A 80 17.52 19.92 23.44
N PRO A 81 16.76 18.94 22.91
CA PRO A 81 17.02 18.36 21.60
C PRO A 81 16.77 19.35 20.45
N LEU A 82 17.67 19.40 19.48
CA LEU A 82 17.62 20.30 18.32
C LEU A 82 17.54 19.52 17.00
N LEU A 83 16.75 20.01 16.05
CA LEU A 83 16.77 19.56 14.66
C LEU A 83 17.61 20.55 13.84
N VAL A 84 18.71 20.09 13.26
CA VAL A 84 19.70 20.96 12.63
C VAL A 84 19.86 20.62 11.16
N PHE A 85 19.50 21.56 10.28
CA PHE A 85 19.77 21.45 8.85
C PHE A 85 21.14 22.03 8.53
N SER A 86 22.02 21.21 7.94
CA SER A 86 23.39 21.58 7.61
C SER A 86 23.69 21.31 6.13
N LYS A 87 24.26 22.30 5.43
CA LYS A 87 24.72 22.08 4.05
C LYS A 87 26.04 21.33 4.06
N VAL A 88 26.14 20.29 3.24
CA VAL A 88 27.37 19.55 2.97
C VAL A 88 27.75 19.67 1.50
N HIS A 89 29.04 19.77 1.21
CA HIS A 89 29.53 20.06 -0.16
C HIS A 89 29.71 18.83 -1.04
N SER A 90 29.84 17.64 -0.45
CA SER A 90 30.09 16.38 -1.15
C SER A 90 29.50 15.20 -0.40
N GLY A 91 29.28 14.09 -1.13
CA GLY A 91 28.74 12.85 -0.57
C GLY A 91 27.23 12.73 -0.69
N LEU A 92 26.68 11.69 -0.06
CA LEU A 92 25.24 11.47 0.02
C LEU A 92 24.62 12.29 1.13
N CYS A 93 23.35 12.64 0.93
CA CYS A 93 22.55 13.19 2.01
C CYS A 93 22.25 12.11 3.03
N HIS A 94 22.21 12.54 4.28
CA HIS A 94 22.05 11.62 5.38
C HIS A 94 21.54 12.37 6.61
N THR A 95 21.01 11.59 7.53
CA THR A 95 20.66 12.01 8.87
C THR A 95 21.52 11.23 9.85
N ASN A 96 22.02 11.89 10.89
CA ASN A 96 22.88 11.22 11.88
C ASN A 96 22.09 10.40 12.92
N GLY A 97 20.77 10.26 12.78
CA GLY A 97 19.93 9.56 13.75
C GLY A 97 18.50 9.37 13.27
N ILE A 98 17.79 8.45 13.91
CA ILE A 98 16.37 8.19 13.68
C ILE A 98 15.62 8.66 14.92
N GLY A 99 14.81 9.70 14.76
CA GLY A 99 14.21 10.41 15.90
C GLY A 99 15.23 11.25 16.68
N ARG A 100 14.80 11.81 17.82
CA ARG A 100 15.61 12.72 18.63
C ARG A 100 16.54 12.01 19.60
N TYR A 101 17.68 12.65 19.87
CA TYR A 101 18.52 12.34 21.02
C TYR A 101 17.89 12.88 22.31
N TYR A 102 17.97 12.11 23.40
CA TYR A 102 17.45 12.45 24.73
C TYR A 102 18.53 12.23 25.79
N PRO A 103 18.64 13.08 26.84
CA PRO A 103 17.83 14.28 27.10
C PRO A 103 18.23 15.53 26.30
N LYS A 104 19.47 15.56 25.78
CA LYS A 104 20.02 16.66 24.98
C LYS A 104 20.82 16.08 23.81
N GLY A 105 20.96 16.84 22.75
CA GLY A 105 21.67 16.45 21.52
C GLY A 105 21.02 17.06 20.28
N PHE A 106 21.65 16.92 19.13
CA PHE A 106 21.09 17.40 17.87
C PHE A 106 20.94 16.24 16.88
N VAL A 107 19.84 16.26 16.14
CA VAL A 107 19.65 15.43 14.96
C VAL A 107 19.99 16.30 13.76
N GLY A 108 21.08 15.97 13.09
CA GLY A 108 21.56 16.67 11.92
C GLY A 108 20.94 16.08 10.66
N VAL A 109 20.31 16.92 9.85
CA VAL A 109 19.88 16.64 8.48
C VAL A 109 20.89 17.30 7.54
N TYR A 110 21.74 16.48 6.92
CA TYR A 110 22.87 16.93 6.11
C TYR A 110 22.50 16.87 4.64
N LEU A 111 22.43 18.04 3.99
CA LEU A 111 21.91 18.19 2.64
C LEU A 111 22.98 18.74 1.70
N THR A 112 23.15 18.09 0.55
CA THR A 112 23.82 18.68 -0.61
C THR A 112 22.81 19.49 -1.42
N SER A 113 23.31 20.32 -2.36
CA SER A 113 22.45 21.02 -3.32
C SER A 113 21.66 20.08 -4.26
N GLN A 114 21.96 18.77 -4.28
CA GLN A 114 21.17 17.78 -5.03
C GLN A 114 19.97 17.27 -4.23
N CYS A 115 20.04 17.26 -2.89
CA CYS A 115 18.99 16.70 -2.03
C CYS A 115 18.07 17.74 -1.42
N ILE A 116 18.45 19.01 -1.49
CA ILE A 116 17.62 20.13 -1.04
C ILE A 116 16.29 20.23 -1.83
N TRP A 117 16.16 19.40 -2.86
CA TRP A 117 15.02 19.31 -3.75
C TRP A 117 14.20 18.06 -3.49
N GLY A 118 12.91 18.27 -3.25
CA GLY A 118 11.91 17.21 -3.34
C GLY A 118 12.05 16.11 -2.29
N SER A 119 11.87 14.86 -2.73
CA SER A 119 11.70 13.71 -1.83
C SER A 119 12.96 13.31 -1.05
N LEU A 120 14.16 13.73 -1.47
CA LEU A 120 15.39 13.42 -0.71
C LEU A 120 15.45 14.20 0.59
N MET A 121 15.08 15.49 0.58
CA MET A 121 14.90 16.24 1.83
C MET A 121 13.80 15.63 2.69
N ALA A 122 12.69 15.21 2.07
CA ALA A 122 11.62 14.52 2.77
C ALA A 122 12.13 13.24 3.44
N HIS A 123 12.90 12.41 2.73
CA HIS A 123 13.51 11.18 3.24
C HIS A 123 14.34 11.44 4.50
N GLU A 124 15.27 12.39 4.46
CA GLU A 124 16.12 12.72 5.61
C GLU A 124 15.30 13.29 6.78
N LEU A 125 14.33 14.17 6.49
CA LEU A 125 13.47 14.71 7.52
C LEU A 125 12.59 13.64 8.17
N LEU A 126 12.09 12.67 7.41
CA LEU A 126 11.33 11.53 7.95
C LEU A 126 12.19 10.67 8.88
N HIS A 127 13.47 10.44 8.55
CA HIS A 127 14.42 9.80 9.46
C HIS A 127 14.59 10.59 10.75
N ALA A 128 14.86 11.89 10.64
CA ALA A 128 14.99 12.75 11.81
C ALA A 128 13.73 12.76 12.70
N LEU A 129 12.56 12.49 12.11
CA LEU A 129 11.27 12.37 12.82
C LEU A 129 10.94 10.96 13.31
N GLY A 130 11.77 9.96 13.04
CA GLY A 130 11.63 8.62 13.60
C GLY A 130 11.07 7.55 12.67
N ILE A 131 11.00 7.82 11.37
CA ILE A 131 10.65 6.79 10.36
C ILE A 131 11.93 6.07 9.93
N GLU A 132 11.85 4.75 9.81
CA GLU A 132 12.94 3.91 9.32
C GLU A 132 12.72 3.59 7.83
N HIS A 133 13.76 3.12 7.17
CA HIS A 133 13.66 2.63 5.81
C HIS A 133 12.58 1.56 5.60
N THR A 134 11.77 1.71 4.55
CA THR A 134 10.68 0.79 4.25
C THR A 134 11.18 -0.63 3.91
N MET A 135 12.34 -0.77 3.26
CA MET A 135 12.93 -2.10 3.01
C MET A 135 13.59 -2.74 4.24
N LYS A 136 13.61 -2.07 5.41
CA LYS A 136 14.01 -2.69 6.69
C LYS A 136 12.80 -3.22 7.48
N ARG A 137 11.59 -3.09 6.94
CA ARG A 137 10.40 -3.57 7.62
C ARG A 137 10.47 -5.08 7.90
N ARG A 138 9.93 -5.51 9.04
CA ARG A 138 9.93 -6.94 9.42
C ARG A 138 9.15 -7.83 8.46
N ASP A 139 8.10 -7.27 7.86
CA ASP A 139 7.21 -7.92 6.90
C ASP A 139 7.64 -7.73 5.44
N ARG A 140 8.78 -7.07 5.17
CA ARG A 140 9.23 -6.77 3.81
C ARG A 140 9.32 -8.01 2.93
N ASP A 141 9.64 -9.17 3.51
CA ASP A 141 9.89 -10.39 2.74
C ASP A 141 8.59 -10.93 2.14
N ASN A 142 7.42 -10.37 2.48
CA ASN A 142 6.15 -10.61 1.79
C ASN A 142 6.00 -9.78 0.50
N TYR A 143 6.81 -8.74 0.32
CA TYR A 143 6.69 -7.74 -0.74
C TYR A 143 7.90 -7.73 -1.67
N ILE A 144 9.10 -7.96 -1.13
CA ILE A 144 10.37 -7.95 -1.86
C ILE A 144 11.23 -9.17 -1.52
N THR A 145 12.13 -9.50 -2.42
CA THR A 145 13.24 -10.44 -2.21
C THR A 145 14.55 -9.64 -2.32
N VAL A 146 15.40 -9.70 -1.29
CA VAL A 146 16.73 -9.08 -1.32
C VAL A 146 17.77 -10.16 -1.62
N LEU A 147 18.46 -10.02 -2.74
CA LEU A 147 19.50 -10.94 -3.20
C LEU A 147 20.85 -10.52 -2.62
N LEU A 148 21.13 -10.89 -1.37
CA LEU A 148 22.36 -10.47 -0.66
C LEU A 148 23.66 -10.88 -1.37
N ASN A 149 23.63 -11.97 -2.15
CA ASN A 149 24.76 -12.38 -2.99
C ASN A 149 25.06 -11.41 -4.16
N ARG A 150 24.12 -10.52 -4.49
CA ARG A 150 24.25 -9.45 -5.48
C ARG A 150 24.41 -8.06 -4.84
N THR A 151 24.49 -7.98 -3.51
CA THR A 151 24.71 -6.74 -2.76
C THR A 151 26.19 -6.58 -2.40
N ILE A 152 26.71 -5.36 -2.45
CA ILE A 152 28.06 -5.00 -1.99
C ILE A 152 28.21 -5.49 -0.54
N GLU A 153 29.28 -6.26 -0.26
CA GLU A 153 29.48 -6.94 1.03
C GLU A 153 29.38 -5.98 2.23
N SER A 154 30.03 -4.81 2.14
CA SER A 154 30.02 -3.79 3.19
C SER A 154 28.63 -3.18 3.44
N GLU A 155 27.74 -3.24 2.46
CA GLU A 155 26.41 -2.62 2.50
C GLU A 155 25.30 -3.60 2.88
N ARG A 156 25.60 -4.91 3.00
CA ARG A 156 24.59 -5.93 3.36
C ARG A 156 23.86 -5.61 4.66
N SER A 157 24.54 -4.98 5.62
CA SER A 157 23.95 -4.57 6.90
C SER A 157 22.80 -3.57 6.73
N GLN A 158 22.79 -2.75 5.67
CA GLN A 158 21.69 -1.83 5.33
C GLN A 158 20.40 -2.55 4.96
N TYR A 159 20.46 -3.84 4.65
CA TYR A 159 19.30 -4.68 4.38
C TYR A 159 18.97 -5.60 5.55
N THR A 160 19.48 -5.34 6.75
CA THR A 160 19.02 -6.05 7.96
C THR A 160 17.64 -5.52 8.38
N LYS A 161 16.70 -6.41 8.69
CA LYS A 161 15.36 -6.01 9.15
C LYS A 161 15.44 -5.40 10.55
N THR A 162 14.61 -4.39 10.83
CA THR A 162 14.53 -3.76 12.15
C THR A 162 13.46 -4.44 12.99
N ASP A 163 13.85 -5.46 13.75
CA ASP A 163 12.95 -6.28 14.56
C ASP A 163 12.36 -5.59 15.79
N THR A 164 12.65 -4.33 16.02
CA THR A 164 12.03 -3.55 17.09
C THR A 164 10.99 -2.57 16.57
N ALA A 165 11.07 -2.14 15.30
CA ALA A 165 10.20 -1.13 14.70
C ALA A 165 8.70 -1.52 14.69
N LYS A 166 7.81 -0.54 14.52
CA LYS A 166 6.34 -0.70 14.36
C LYS A 166 5.83 -0.09 13.06
N ASP A 167 4.88 -0.74 12.38
CA ASP A 167 4.27 -0.23 11.13
C ASP A 167 2.98 0.57 11.36
N PHE A 168 2.48 0.56 12.59
CA PHE A 168 1.22 1.19 13.00
C PHE A 168 0.04 0.85 12.07
N GLY A 169 0.03 -0.36 11.49
CA GLY A 169 -1.00 -0.80 10.55
C GLY A 169 -0.99 -0.08 9.19
N VAL A 170 0.08 0.63 8.85
CA VAL A 170 0.28 1.22 7.51
C VAL A 170 0.83 0.15 6.56
N PRO A 171 0.16 -0.11 5.41
CA PRO A 171 0.62 -1.11 4.44
C PRO A 171 2.00 -0.80 3.87
N TYR A 172 2.70 -1.83 3.37
CA TYR A 172 3.98 -1.68 2.69
C TYR A 172 3.81 -0.88 1.38
N ASP A 173 4.47 0.27 1.28
CA ASP A 173 4.42 1.14 0.10
C ASP A 173 5.75 1.12 -0.64
N PHE A 174 5.76 0.53 -1.84
CA PHE A 174 6.93 0.54 -2.72
C PHE A 174 7.36 1.95 -3.11
N GLY A 175 6.40 2.88 -3.21
CA GLY A 175 6.65 4.29 -3.52
C GLY A 175 6.88 5.17 -2.29
N SER A 176 7.08 4.60 -1.09
CA SER A 176 7.47 5.36 0.10
C SER A 176 8.74 6.16 -0.17
N SER A 177 8.80 7.38 0.36
CA SER A 177 10.00 8.23 0.27
C SER A 177 11.19 7.61 1.00
N THR A 178 10.97 6.65 1.90
CA THR A 178 11.99 5.91 2.66
C THR A 178 12.32 4.54 2.07
N HIS A 179 11.78 4.20 0.89
CA HIS A 179 12.12 2.98 0.19
C HIS A 179 13.36 3.18 -0.70
N TYR A 180 14.32 2.27 -0.63
CA TYR A 180 15.45 2.27 -1.56
C TYR A 180 15.02 1.96 -2.99
N ASP A 181 15.78 2.46 -3.96
CA ASP A 181 15.66 1.99 -5.32
C ASP A 181 16.19 0.54 -5.41
N PRO A 182 15.78 -0.24 -6.42
CA PRO A 182 16.11 -1.66 -6.48
C PRO A 182 17.58 -1.95 -6.86
N TYR A 183 18.34 -0.93 -7.25
CA TYR A 183 19.72 -1.00 -7.71
C TYR A 183 20.72 -0.50 -6.66
N SER A 184 20.27 0.29 -5.68
CA SER A 184 21.05 0.78 -4.53
C SER A 184 21.94 -0.34 -3.99
N ASN A 185 23.27 -0.16 -3.99
CA ASN A 185 24.24 -1.14 -3.47
C ASN A 185 24.32 -2.49 -4.22
N SER A 186 23.83 -2.58 -5.45
CA SER A 186 24.07 -3.74 -6.33
C SER A 186 25.54 -3.82 -6.76
N ILE A 187 26.08 -5.04 -6.87
CA ILE A 187 27.42 -5.28 -7.43
C ILE A 187 27.43 -5.34 -8.97
N TYR A 188 26.26 -5.33 -9.59
CA TYR A 188 26.09 -5.42 -11.04
C TYR A 188 25.44 -4.14 -11.56
N ASP A 189 26.10 -3.49 -12.51
CA ASP A 189 25.58 -2.28 -13.13
C ASP A 189 24.30 -2.56 -13.91
N GLY A 190 23.27 -1.72 -13.72
CA GLY A 190 21.97 -1.86 -14.35
C GLY A 190 21.12 -3.07 -13.92
N GLU A 191 21.58 -3.88 -12.97
CA GLU A 191 20.89 -5.10 -12.52
C GLU A 191 20.37 -4.95 -11.08
N PRO A 192 19.07 -5.16 -10.83
CA PRO A 192 18.50 -4.98 -9.51
C PRO A 192 18.88 -6.17 -8.61
N HIS A 193 19.13 -5.88 -7.32
CA HIS A 193 19.28 -6.92 -6.28
C HIS A 193 18.06 -7.01 -5.37
N MET A 194 17.19 -6.00 -5.39
CA MET A 194 15.90 -6.01 -4.71
C MET A 194 14.77 -6.21 -5.72
N ILE A 195 14.09 -7.35 -5.59
CA ILE A 195 13.07 -7.80 -6.55
C ILE A 195 11.70 -7.76 -5.89
N ALA A 196 10.76 -7.00 -6.44
CA ALA A 196 9.38 -7.02 -6.00
C ALA A 196 8.74 -8.37 -6.32
N LYS A 197 8.04 -8.95 -5.34
CA LYS A 197 7.29 -10.19 -5.52
C LYS A 197 6.11 -10.02 -6.47
N ASN A 198 5.52 -8.82 -6.52
CA ASN A 198 4.59 -8.43 -7.55
C ASN A 198 5.35 -7.58 -8.60
N PRO A 199 5.60 -8.10 -9.81
CA PRO A 199 6.40 -7.40 -10.83
C PRO A 199 5.87 -6.02 -11.22
N LEU A 200 4.55 -5.78 -11.07
CA LEU A 200 3.93 -4.47 -11.36
C LEU A 200 4.52 -3.35 -10.49
N PHE A 201 5.03 -3.68 -9.30
CA PHE A 201 5.60 -2.71 -8.37
C PHE A 201 7.13 -2.60 -8.45
N GLN A 202 7.80 -3.37 -9.34
CA GLN A 202 9.26 -3.34 -9.47
C GLN A 202 9.78 -1.92 -9.71
N TYR A 203 9.09 -1.19 -10.59
CA TYR A 203 9.45 0.17 -10.98
C TYR A 203 8.82 1.25 -10.10
N SER A 204 8.03 0.87 -9.08
CA SER A 204 7.52 1.83 -8.10
C SER A 204 8.55 2.17 -7.01
N MET A 205 9.55 1.30 -6.81
CA MET A 205 10.59 1.42 -5.79
C MET A 205 11.56 2.56 -6.08
N GLY A 206 11.83 3.40 -5.07
CA GLY A 206 12.89 4.41 -5.13
C GLY A 206 12.65 5.54 -6.14
N LEU A 207 11.43 5.70 -6.64
CA LEU A 207 11.06 6.82 -7.54
C LEU A 207 10.92 8.13 -6.75
N ARG A 208 12.07 8.72 -6.46
CA ARG A 208 12.24 9.94 -5.67
C ARG A 208 11.76 11.22 -6.40
N ASN A 209 11.54 11.18 -7.71
CA ASN A 209 11.15 12.37 -8.48
C ASN A 209 9.64 12.48 -8.82
N PHE A 210 8.81 11.51 -8.39
CA PHE A 210 7.38 11.52 -8.70
C PHE A 210 6.58 12.52 -7.85
N TYR A 211 6.87 12.66 -6.56
CA TYR A 211 6.32 13.73 -5.73
C TYR A 211 7.44 14.48 -5.01
N PRO A 212 7.39 15.82 -4.95
CA PRO A 212 8.38 16.59 -4.20
C PRO A 212 8.20 16.46 -2.68
N THR A 213 7.17 15.77 -2.21
CA THR A 213 6.73 15.65 -0.81
C THR A 213 6.72 14.18 -0.37
N PRO A 214 6.69 13.88 0.95
CA PRO A 214 6.49 12.52 1.45
C PRO A 214 5.33 11.79 0.78
N ALA A 215 5.41 10.46 0.67
CA ALA A 215 4.28 9.66 0.21
C ALA A 215 3.14 9.74 1.24
N HIS A 216 1.90 9.54 0.80
CA HIS A 216 0.75 9.60 1.69
C HIS A 216 0.83 8.57 2.83
N SER A 217 1.38 7.39 2.53
CA SER A 217 1.69 6.34 3.50
C SER A 217 2.72 6.77 4.55
N ASP A 218 3.74 7.54 4.17
CA ASP A 218 4.75 8.10 5.08
C ASP A 218 4.11 9.08 6.08
N LEU A 219 3.23 9.95 5.59
CA LEU A 219 2.50 10.90 6.43
C LEU A 219 1.53 10.19 7.38
N LEU A 220 0.82 9.16 6.89
CA LEU A 220 -0.06 8.36 7.75
C LEU A 220 0.74 7.61 8.82
N LEU A 221 1.92 7.09 8.48
CA LEU A 221 2.82 6.45 9.43
C LEU A 221 3.29 7.44 10.50
N LEU A 222 3.70 8.65 10.10
CA LEU A 222 4.06 9.73 11.02
C LEU A 222 2.89 10.13 11.93
N TYR A 223 1.70 10.32 11.35
CA TYR A 223 0.46 10.66 12.05
C TYR A 223 0.12 9.64 13.15
N ARG A 224 0.27 8.34 12.85
CA ARG A 224 0.00 7.25 13.81
C ARG A 224 1.12 7.13 14.84
N LEU A 225 2.39 7.25 14.43
CA LEU A 225 3.55 7.23 15.32
C LEU A 225 3.43 8.27 16.44
N TYR A 226 3.06 9.50 16.08
CA TYR A 226 2.89 10.62 17.02
C TYR A 226 1.50 10.71 17.64
N LYS A 227 0.64 9.71 17.41
CA LYS A 227 -0.73 9.61 17.98
C LYS A 227 -1.57 10.86 17.72
N CYS A 228 -1.43 11.44 16.53
CA CYS A 228 -2.07 12.71 16.19
C CYS A 228 -3.60 12.64 16.17
N HIS A 229 -4.18 11.45 15.93
CA HIS A 229 -5.63 11.20 16.05
C HIS A 229 -6.20 11.53 17.44
N GLY A 230 -5.37 11.51 18.49
CA GLY A 230 -5.76 11.90 19.85
C GLY A 230 -6.31 13.33 19.93
N ARG A 231 -5.84 14.24 19.06
CA ARG A 231 -6.31 15.64 19.05
C ARG A 231 -7.78 15.79 18.67
N CYS A 232 -8.30 14.88 17.84
CA CYS A 232 -9.65 14.96 17.31
C CYS A 232 -10.58 13.86 17.85
N SER A 233 -10.19 13.20 18.95
CA SER A 233 -10.95 12.08 19.52
C SER A 233 -12.38 12.44 19.96
N ALA A 234 -12.65 13.71 20.25
CA ALA A 234 -13.99 14.18 20.61
C ALA A 234 -14.95 14.31 19.40
N THR A 235 -14.42 14.40 18.18
CA THR A 235 -15.22 14.63 16.96
C THR A 235 -14.69 13.81 15.79
N PRO A 236 -14.70 12.46 15.86
CA PRO A 236 -14.18 11.63 14.78
C PRO A 236 -15.00 11.79 13.50
N ILE A 237 -14.33 11.88 12.35
CA ILE A 237 -14.96 11.90 11.03
C ILE A 237 -14.39 10.81 10.14
N PHE A 238 -15.20 10.29 9.22
CA PHE A 238 -14.76 9.34 8.21
C PHE A 238 -14.02 10.05 7.06
N CYS A 239 -12.87 9.51 6.67
CA CYS A 239 -12.08 9.99 5.54
C CYS A 239 -11.96 8.87 4.50
N ALA A 240 -12.46 9.13 3.30
CA ALA A 240 -12.52 8.12 2.24
C ALA A 240 -11.15 7.88 1.58
N TYR A 241 -11.04 6.75 0.88
CA TYR A 241 -9.93 6.41 -0.02
C TYR A 241 -8.53 6.62 0.58
N GLY A 242 -8.36 6.18 1.83
CA GLY A 242 -7.07 6.24 2.53
C GLY A 242 -6.74 7.58 3.16
N GLY A 243 -7.64 8.57 3.11
CA GLY A 243 -7.49 9.81 3.87
C GLY A 243 -7.52 9.59 5.39
N TYR A 244 -7.04 10.56 6.16
CA TYR A 244 -7.12 10.56 7.62
C TYR A 244 -7.48 11.93 8.15
N GLN A 245 -8.09 11.97 9.34
CA GLN A 245 -8.59 13.22 9.92
C GLN A 245 -7.44 14.20 10.20
N ASP A 246 -7.60 15.44 9.77
CA ASP A 246 -6.61 16.48 9.95
C ASP A 246 -6.46 16.81 11.45
N PRO A 247 -5.25 16.63 12.04
CA PRO A 247 -5.03 16.90 13.46
C PRO A 247 -4.97 18.40 13.80
N ASN A 248 -4.96 19.28 12.79
CA ASN A 248 -4.96 20.73 12.92
C ASN A 248 -6.34 21.36 12.61
N ASP A 249 -7.23 20.64 11.92
CA ASP A 249 -8.66 20.97 11.80
C ASP A 249 -9.52 19.70 11.83
N CYS A 250 -10.06 19.38 13.01
CA CYS A 250 -10.83 18.16 13.22
C CYS A 250 -12.12 18.05 12.39
N ARG A 251 -12.47 19.06 11.59
CA ARG A 251 -13.63 19.05 10.71
C ARG A 251 -13.32 18.52 9.31
N THR A 252 -12.06 18.37 8.93
CA THR A 252 -11.62 18.04 7.58
C THR A 252 -10.68 16.84 7.56
N CYS A 253 -10.48 16.27 6.38
CA CYS A 253 -9.56 15.18 6.13
C CYS A 253 -8.34 15.64 5.34
N ILE A 254 -7.21 14.99 5.60
CA ILE A 254 -6.04 15.02 4.75
C ILE A 254 -6.17 13.91 3.73
N CYS A 255 -6.25 14.31 2.46
CA CYS A 255 -6.51 13.41 1.34
C CYS A 255 -5.22 12.98 0.66
N GLN A 256 -5.26 11.79 0.07
CA GLN A 256 -4.24 11.39 -0.89
C GLN A 256 -4.35 12.28 -2.14
N GLU A 257 -3.23 12.47 -2.83
CA GLU A 257 -3.03 13.40 -3.94
C GLU A 257 -4.16 13.44 -5.00
N ALA A 258 -4.73 12.29 -5.35
CA ALA A 258 -5.76 12.16 -6.37
C ALA A 258 -7.19 12.43 -5.87
N PHE A 259 -7.36 12.77 -4.59
CA PHE A 259 -8.65 12.97 -3.93
C PHE A 259 -8.74 14.35 -3.28
N SER A 260 -9.98 14.85 -3.19
CA SER A 260 -10.29 16.19 -2.68
C SER A 260 -11.62 16.19 -1.92
N GLY A 261 -12.03 17.37 -1.47
CA GLY A 261 -13.23 17.56 -0.67
C GLY A 261 -13.01 17.28 0.81
N ARG A 262 -13.98 17.70 1.63
CA ARG A 262 -13.89 17.64 3.09
C ARG A 262 -13.59 16.25 3.66
N PHE A 263 -14.08 15.21 2.98
CA PHE A 263 -13.96 13.80 3.38
C PHE A 263 -13.19 12.95 2.37
N CYS A 264 -12.44 13.57 1.44
CA CYS A 264 -11.65 12.89 0.40
C CYS A 264 -12.48 12.08 -0.59
N GLN A 265 -13.77 12.36 -0.77
CA GLN A 265 -14.67 11.58 -1.62
C GLN A 265 -14.67 12.03 -3.08
N GLU A 266 -14.15 13.23 -3.35
CA GLU A 266 -14.18 13.87 -4.65
C GLU A 266 -12.87 13.63 -5.40
N PRO A 267 -12.89 13.60 -6.75
CA PRO A 267 -11.66 13.57 -7.53
C PRO A 267 -10.89 14.89 -7.42
N MET A 268 -9.57 14.81 -7.26
CA MET A 268 -8.70 15.98 -7.42
C MET A 268 -8.61 16.35 -8.91
N ILE A 269 -9.30 17.43 -9.30
CA ILE A 269 -9.22 17.98 -10.65
C ILE A 269 -8.08 18.99 -10.68
N ARG A 270 -7.05 18.72 -11.49
CA ARG A 270 -5.89 19.59 -11.67
C ARG A 270 -6.08 20.48 -12.90
N GLN A 271 -5.30 21.55 -12.98
CA GLN A 271 -5.19 22.36 -14.19
C GLN A 271 -3.87 22.04 -14.91
N ALA A 272 -3.94 21.82 -16.21
CA ALA A 272 -2.80 21.65 -17.11
C ALA A 272 -3.08 22.46 -18.39
N ASP A 273 -2.11 23.26 -18.85
CA ASP A 273 -2.23 24.12 -20.04
C ASP A 273 -3.47 25.03 -20.05
N GLY A 274 -3.86 25.57 -18.89
CA GLY A 274 -5.03 26.45 -18.76
C GLY A 274 -6.38 25.73 -18.90
N ARG A 275 -6.40 24.38 -18.88
CA ARG A 275 -7.61 23.56 -18.87
C ARG A 275 -7.61 22.60 -17.69
N SER A 276 -8.79 22.25 -17.21
CA SER A 276 -8.92 21.15 -16.25
C SER A 276 -8.52 19.84 -16.89
N CYS A 277 -7.80 18.99 -16.16
CA CYS A 277 -7.39 17.67 -16.60
C CYS A 277 -7.73 16.60 -15.54
N GLY A 278 -7.97 15.38 -16.00
CA GLY A 278 -8.45 14.30 -15.14
C GLY A 278 -9.97 14.30 -14.96
N GLY A 279 -10.43 13.72 -13.86
CA GLY A 279 -11.84 13.60 -13.51
C GLY A 279 -12.40 12.17 -13.63
N PRO A 280 -13.69 11.98 -13.34
CA PRO A 280 -14.33 10.67 -13.36
C PRO A 280 -14.59 10.18 -14.78
N LEU A 281 -14.28 8.91 -15.04
CA LEU A 281 -14.62 8.18 -16.25
C LEU A 281 -15.36 6.90 -15.85
N TYR A 282 -16.49 6.61 -16.49
CA TYR A 282 -17.31 5.45 -16.15
C TYR A 282 -17.06 4.32 -17.15
N ALA A 283 -16.74 3.14 -16.63
CA ALA A 283 -16.47 1.96 -17.43
C ALA A 283 -17.78 1.33 -17.95
N SER A 284 -17.70 0.69 -19.12
CA SER A 284 -18.78 -0.10 -19.73
C SER A 284 -18.30 -1.54 -19.95
N TYR A 285 -19.17 -2.49 -20.31
CA TYR A 285 -18.71 -3.84 -20.69
C TYR A 285 -17.94 -3.88 -22.01
N GLU A 286 -18.14 -2.87 -22.86
CA GLU A 286 -17.31 -2.63 -24.04
C GLU A 286 -16.02 -1.91 -23.67
N TRP A 287 -14.96 -2.16 -24.45
CA TRP A 287 -13.66 -1.52 -24.26
C TRP A 287 -13.75 -0.02 -24.55
N GLY A 288 -13.61 0.79 -23.51
CA GLY A 288 -13.33 2.23 -23.63
C GLY A 288 -11.83 2.49 -23.78
N THR A 289 -11.47 3.65 -24.33
CA THR A 289 -10.07 4.09 -24.45
C THR A 289 -9.86 5.40 -23.71
N LEU A 290 -8.81 5.47 -22.90
CA LEU A 290 -8.25 6.72 -22.38
C LEU A 290 -6.87 6.91 -23.02
N ALA A 291 -6.70 7.98 -23.77
CA ALA A 291 -5.43 8.34 -24.37
C ALA A 291 -5.12 9.81 -24.11
N VAL A 292 -3.89 10.08 -23.69
CA VAL A 292 -3.34 11.42 -23.61
C VAL A 292 -2.13 11.46 -24.53
N VAL A 293 -2.13 12.45 -25.43
CA VAL A 293 -1.08 12.66 -26.42
C VAL A 293 -0.48 14.03 -26.20
N ASP A 294 0.83 14.14 -26.31
CA ASP A 294 1.59 15.40 -26.23
C ASP A 294 1.24 16.22 -24.98
N PHE A 295 1.24 15.54 -23.83
CA PHE A 295 0.93 16.15 -22.54
C PHE A 295 2.06 17.08 -22.12
N LYS A 296 1.84 18.39 -22.20
CA LYS A 296 2.92 19.37 -22.08
C LYS A 296 3.54 19.38 -20.69
N SER A 297 4.73 19.97 -20.65
CA SER A 297 5.61 20.05 -19.49
C SER A 297 4.91 20.62 -18.25
N TYR A 298 5.26 20.09 -17.07
CA TYR A 298 4.76 20.53 -15.74
C TYR A 298 3.31 20.18 -15.43
N SER A 299 2.83 19.03 -15.89
CA SER A 299 1.43 18.66 -15.72
C SER A 299 1.27 17.39 -14.90
N LEU A 300 0.31 17.40 -13.98
CA LEU A 300 -0.09 16.27 -13.14
C LEU A 300 -1.62 16.16 -13.20
N CYS A 301 -2.14 14.99 -13.55
CA CYS A 301 -3.59 14.76 -13.66
C CYS A 301 -3.98 13.40 -13.10
N HIS A 302 -5.22 13.33 -12.64
CA HIS A 302 -5.81 12.14 -12.03
C HIS A 302 -7.14 11.79 -12.70
N TRP A 303 -7.24 10.63 -13.33
CA TRP A 303 -8.49 10.09 -13.84
C TRP A 303 -9.01 9.02 -12.89
N HIS A 304 -10.26 9.14 -12.48
CA HIS A 304 -10.94 8.15 -11.64
C HIS A 304 -11.77 7.25 -12.55
N LEU A 305 -11.25 6.07 -12.88
CA LEU A 305 -12.03 5.04 -13.56
C LEU A 305 -13.01 4.43 -12.55
N ARG A 306 -14.30 4.48 -12.86
CA ARG A 306 -15.39 4.09 -11.95
C ARG A 306 -16.30 3.07 -12.60
N THR A 307 -16.78 2.14 -11.78
CA THR A 307 -17.93 1.29 -12.09
C THR A 307 -18.87 1.23 -10.88
N VAL A 308 -19.98 0.50 -11.00
CA VAL A 308 -20.94 0.27 -9.93
C VAL A 308 -20.27 -0.52 -8.79
N PRO A 309 -20.65 -0.27 -7.52
CA PRO A 309 -20.16 -1.07 -6.40
C PRO A 309 -20.37 -2.58 -6.63
N GLY A 310 -19.39 -3.40 -6.25
CA GLY A 310 -19.41 -4.85 -6.48
C GLY A 310 -18.69 -5.30 -7.75
N GLU A 311 -18.69 -4.47 -8.79
CA GLU A 311 -17.89 -4.69 -9.99
C GLU A 311 -16.45 -4.21 -9.84
N ARG A 312 -15.62 -4.66 -10.78
CA ARG A 312 -14.21 -4.32 -10.91
C ARG A 312 -13.97 -3.73 -12.30
N ILE A 313 -12.79 -3.16 -12.49
CA ILE A 313 -12.39 -2.48 -13.72
C ILE A 313 -11.18 -3.21 -14.25
N GLU A 314 -11.33 -3.81 -15.42
CA GLU A 314 -10.23 -4.36 -16.19
C GLU A 314 -9.58 -3.24 -17.00
N ILE A 315 -8.25 -3.19 -16.97
CA ILE A 315 -7.43 -2.15 -17.58
C ILE A 315 -6.38 -2.83 -18.45
N ASP A 316 -6.31 -2.42 -19.71
CA ASP A 316 -5.26 -2.81 -20.66
C ASP A 316 -4.31 -1.64 -20.86
N LEU A 317 -3.05 -1.79 -20.45
CA LEU A 317 -2.04 -0.75 -20.62
C LEU A 317 -1.39 -0.91 -22.00
N VAL A 318 -1.73 -0.01 -22.92
CA VAL A 318 -1.37 -0.14 -24.34
C VAL A 318 -0.03 0.51 -24.65
N ASP A 319 0.18 1.74 -24.16
CA ASP A 319 1.40 2.50 -24.43
C ASP A 319 1.67 3.56 -23.37
N VAL A 320 2.95 3.85 -23.14
CA VAL A 320 3.40 4.96 -22.28
C VAL A 320 4.82 5.34 -22.66
N GLY A 321 5.11 6.63 -22.67
CA GLY A 321 6.47 7.09 -22.87
C GLY A 321 6.62 8.60 -22.97
N PRO A 322 7.86 9.09 -22.99
CA PRO A 322 8.16 10.46 -23.39
C PRO A 322 7.87 10.65 -24.88
N SER A 323 7.38 11.84 -25.25
CA SER A 323 7.18 12.22 -26.65
C SER A 323 8.50 12.48 -27.38
N ASN A 324 9.58 12.77 -26.63
CA ASN A 324 10.92 13.00 -27.16
C ASN A 324 11.86 11.87 -26.71
N ASN A 325 12.78 11.43 -27.58
CA ASN A 325 13.71 10.32 -27.32
C ASN A 325 14.85 10.63 -26.32
N GLU A 326 14.75 11.70 -25.52
CA GLU A 326 15.81 12.05 -24.57
C GLU A 326 15.74 11.13 -23.34
N LEU A 327 16.72 10.22 -23.31
CA LEU A 327 16.98 9.24 -22.28
C LEU A 327 17.75 9.89 -21.13
N MET A 328 17.11 10.38 -20.07
CA MET A 328 17.67 10.35 -18.71
C MET A 328 16.57 10.65 -17.67
N ASP A 329 16.39 9.70 -16.73
CA ASP A 329 15.45 9.72 -15.59
C ASP A 329 13.94 9.72 -15.98
N PRO A 330 13.00 9.09 -15.24
CA PRO A 330 11.61 9.01 -15.68
C PRO A 330 10.93 10.37 -15.48
N MET A 331 11.10 11.22 -16.49
CA MET A 331 10.51 12.55 -16.62
C MET A 331 9.01 12.48 -16.96
N VAL A 332 8.52 11.29 -17.31
CA VAL A 332 7.12 10.95 -17.56
C VAL A 332 6.79 9.69 -16.76
N ILE A 333 5.74 9.75 -15.94
CA ILE A 333 5.33 8.63 -15.08
C ILE A 333 3.81 8.46 -15.15
N LEU A 334 3.39 7.24 -15.49
CA LEU A 334 2.02 6.74 -15.35
C LEU A 334 1.95 5.89 -14.08
N GLU A 335 1.17 6.32 -13.10
CA GLU A 335 0.85 5.54 -11.90
C GLU A 335 -0.59 5.01 -11.98
N VAL A 336 -0.77 3.74 -11.66
CA VAL A 336 -2.07 3.08 -11.62
C VAL A 336 -2.33 2.56 -10.20
N GLN A 337 -3.33 3.11 -9.53
CA GLN A 337 -3.79 2.65 -8.21
C GLN A 337 -5.04 1.79 -8.36
N LEU A 338 -4.93 0.52 -7.96
CA LEU A 338 -5.96 -0.52 -8.15
C LEU A 338 -6.86 -0.71 -6.93
N GLY A 339 -7.17 0.33 -6.15
CA GLY A 339 -8.10 0.25 -5.02
C GLY A 339 -7.47 0.31 -3.61
N LYS A 340 -6.14 0.27 -3.50
CA LYS A 340 -5.42 0.55 -2.23
C LYS A 340 -4.84 1.96 -2.28
N PHE A 341 -5.65 2.97 -1.92
CA PHE A 341 -5.29 4.38 -2.10
C PHE A 341 -4.38 4.96 -0.99
N VAL A 342 -4.16 4.24 0.11
CA VAL A 342 -3.18 4.62 1.14
C VAL A 342 -1.74 4.58 0.62
N ILE A 343 -1.45 3.65 -0.30
CA ILE A 343 -0.12 3.41 -0.85
C ILE A 343 -0.01 3.89 -2.30
N SER A 344 1.22 4.03 -2.78
CA SER A 344 1.51 4.32 -4.17
C SER A 344 1.08 3.18 -5.09
N GLY A 345 0.69 3.53 -6.33
CA GLY A 345 0.31 2.57 -7.36
C GLY A 345 1.49 1.87 -8.03
N CYS A 346 1.20 0.99 -9.00
CA CYS A 346 2.21 0.51 -9.94
C CYS A 346 2.57 1.63 -10.91
N ARG A 347 3.86 1.80 -11.20
CA ARG A 347 4.39 2.91 -11.99
C ARG A 347 5.07 2.42 -13.27
N PHE A 348 4.82 3.13 -14.36
CA PHE A 348 5.36 2.84 -15.69
C PHE A 348 5.83 4.13 -16.36
N TYR A 349 6.94 4.07 -17.07
CA TYR A 349 7.53 5.21 -17.77
C TYR A 349 7.90 4.90 -19.22
N ARG A 350 7.88 3.61 -19.62
CA ARG A 350 8.09 3.17 -21.00
C ARG A 350 7.34 1.89 -21.31
N ARG A 351 7.06 1.67 -22.60
CA ARG A 351 6.29 0.53 -23.11
C ARG A 351 6.82 -0.84 -22.68
N GLU A 352 8.15 -1.01 -22.58
CA GLU A 352 8.77 -2.30 -22.26
C GLU A 352 8.43 -2.80 -20.84
N GLN A 353 7.94 -1.91 -19.98
CA GLN A 353 7.57 -2.23 -18.60
C GLN A 353 6.11 -2.66 -18.46
N LEU A 354 5.30 -2.40 -19.48
CA LEU A 354 3.88 -2.70 -19.42
C LEU A 354 3.68 -4.21 -19.37
N PRO A 355 2.78 -4.70 -18.50
CA PRO A 355 2.44 -6.12 -18.48
C PRO A 355 1.83 -6.52 -19.82
N ARG A 356 2.12 -7.74 -20.28
CA ARG A 356 1.48 -8.33 -21.48
C ARG A 356 0.07 -8.89 -21.21
N TYR A 357 -0.56 -8.41 -20.16
CA TYR A 357 -1.86 -8.87 -19.66
C TYR A 357 -2.61 -7.69 -19.03
N THR A 358 -3.93 -7.81 -18.95
CA THR A 358 -4.78 -6.81 -18.32
C THR A 358 -4.67 -6.87 -16.80
N ILE A 359 -4.72 -5.71 -16.16
CA ILE A 359 -4.74 -5.58 -14.70
C ILE A 359 -6.15 -5.24 -14.25
N VAL A 360 -6.57 -5.77 -13.10
CA VAL A 360 -7.94 -5.58 -12.61
C VAL A 360 -7.93 -4.88 -11.26
N SER A 361 -8.75 -3.85 -11.12
CA SER A 361 -8.92 -3.12 -9.87
C SER A 361 -9.44 -4.04 -8.76
N ALA A 362 -9.11 -3.75 -7.51
CA ALA A 362 -9.61 -4.53 -6.38
C ALA A 362 -11.12 -4.38 -6.17
N MET A 363 -11.67 -3.21 -6.50
CA MET A 363 -13.08 -2.86 -6.36
C MET A 363 -13.50 -1.90 -7.49
N ASN A 364 -14.57 -1.15 -7.30
CA ASN A 364 -15.22 -0.34 -8.32
C ASN A 364 -14.55 1.00 -8.65
N LEU A 365 -13.31 1.23 -8.19
CA LEU A 365 -12.53 2.44 -8.45
C LEU A 365 -11.07 2.06 -8.73
N ALA A 366 -10.53 2.62 -9.81
CA ALA A 366 -9.11 2.70 -10.08
C ALA A 366 -8.73 4.16 -10.38
N VAL A 367 -7.52 4.55 -10.01
CA VAL A 367 -7.01 5.89 -10.28
C VAL A 367 -5.82 5.80 -11.20
N ILE A 368 -5.88 6.55 -12.29
CA ILE A 368 -4.78 6.73 -13.24
C ILE A 368 -4.20 8.11 -13.00
N THR A 369 -2.94 8.16 -12.60
CA THR A 369 -2.20 9.42 -12.43
C THR A 369 -1.15 9.51 -13.51
N PHE A 370 -1.11 10.63 -14.23
CA PHE A 370 -0.06 10.90 -15.22
C PHE A 370 0.68 12.17 -14.86
N LYS A 371 2.00 12.09 -14.77
CA LYS A 371 2.89 13.22 -14.45
C LYS A 371 3.92 13.41 -15.54
N THR A 372 4.14 14.67 -15.92
CA THR A 372 5.26 15.13 -16.76
C THR A 372 6.06 16.20 -16.02
N VAL A 373 7.38 16.22 -16.21
CA VAL A 373 8.26 17.28 -15.67
C VAL A 373 8.66 18.28 -16.75
N LYS A 374 9.41 19.33 -16.38
CA LYS A 374 9.82 20.42 -17.28
C LYS A 374 10.47 19.87 -18.57
N ASN A 375 10.11 20.46 -19.71
CA ASN A 375 10.65 20.19 -21.05
C ASN A 375 10.40 18.78 -21.60
N ASN A 376 9.57 17.97 -20.94
CA ASN A 376 9.28 16.60 -21.36
C ASN A 376 7.79 16.43 -21.55
N ALA A 377 7.36 16.45 -22.81
CA ALA A 377 6.02 15.99 -23.15
C ALA A 377 5.97 14.47 -23.03
N GLY A 378 4.81 13.95 -22.63
CA GLY A 378 4.59 12.51 -22.52
C GLY A 378 3.25 12.10 -23.10
N TYR A 379 3.11 10.80 -23.32
CA TYR A 379 1.85 10.20 -23.72
C TYR A 379 1.58 8.91 -22.94
N PHE A 380 0.31 8.55 -22.88
CA PHE A 380 -0.10 7.20 -22.53
C PHE A 380 -1.39 6.84 -23.26
N ARG A 381 -1.62 5.54 -23.43
CA ARG A 381 -2.88 4.99 -23.92
C ARG A 381 -3.21 3.75 -23.10
N LEU A 382 -4.46 3.66 -22.67
CA LEU A 382 -5.00 2.47 -22.02
C LEU A 382 -6.43 2.19 -22.49
N GLY A 383 -6.79 0.91 -22.49
CA GLY A 383 -8.16 0.44 -22.56
C GLY A 383 -8.72 0.20 -21.17
N PHE A 384 -10.01 0.37 -20.97
CA PHE A 384 -10.67 -0.03 -19.72
C PHE A 384 -12.12 -0.48 -19.95
N ARG A 385 -12.58 -1.43 -19.13
CA ARG A 385 -13.97 -1.93 -19.15
C ARG A 385 -14.38 -2.51 -17.78
N ASN A 386 -15.66 -2.82 -17.64
CA ASN A 386 -16.20 -3.52 -16.48
C ASN A 386 -15.75 -4.99 -16.48
N GLU A 387 -15.34 -5.48 -15.32
CA GLU A 387 -15.08 -6.89 -15.04
C GLU A 387 -16.03 -7.35 -13.93
N ARG A 388 -16.78 -8.43 -14.22
CA ARG A 388 -17.66 -9.06 -13.25
C ARG A 388 -16.95 -10.25 -12.62
N PRO A 389 -16.89 -10.31 -11.29
CA PRO A 389 -16.59 -11.55 -10.59
C PRO A 389 -17.48 -12.69 -11.09
N LYS A 390 -16.97 -13.92 -11.09
CA LYS A 390 -17.72 -15.10 -11.56
C LYS A 390 -18.31 -15.89 -10.40
N PHE A 391 -19.54 -16.40 -10.54
CA PHE A 391 -20.24 -17.21 -9.55
C PHE A 391 -20.48 -18.59 -10.11
N VAL A 392 -20.04 -19.61 -9.38
CA VAL A 392 -20.39 -21.00 -9.66
C VAL A 392 -21.25 -21.51 -8.53
N ARG A 393 -22.51 -21.82 -8.84
CA ARG A 393 -23.46 -22.33 -7.87
C ARG A 393 -23.12 -23.78 -7.49
N VAL A 394 -22.94 -24.02 -6.19
CA VAL A 394 -22.72 -25.34 -5.60
C VAL A 394 -23.77 -25.58 -4.53
N ARG A 395 -24.47 -26.72 -4.61
CA ARG A 395 -25.56 -27.05 -3.67
C ARG A 395 -25.07 -27.06 -2.22
N HIS A 396 -25.90 -26.52 -1.33
CA HIS A 396 -25.66 -26.45 0.10
C HIS A 396 -25.84 -27.80 0.83
N ASN A 397 -24.83 -28.68 0.68
CA ASN A 397 -24.73 -29.97 1.38
C ASN A 397 -23.42 -30.03 2.18
N TYR A 398 -23.23 -29.08 3.10
CA TYR A 398 -22.02 -29.03 3.92
C TYR A 398 -22.12 -29.96 5.14
N GLU A 399 -20.97 -30.45 5.60
CA GLU A 399 -20.80 -31.25 6.80
C GLU A 399 -20.11 -30.39 7.88
N LYS A 400 -20.50 -30.58 9.14
CA LYS A 400 -19.78 -30.02 10.29
C LYS A 400 -18.64 -30.96 10.68
N VAL A 401 -17.45 -30.40 10.89
CA VAL A 401 -16.28 -31.11 11.41
C VAL A 401 -15.75 -30.30 12.59
N GLY A 402 -16.09 -30.73 13.80
CA GLY A 402 -15.90 -29.92 15.01
C GLY A 402 -16.65 -28.58 14.91
N ASN A 403 -15.93 -27.49 15.15
CA ASN A 403 -16.46 -26.12 15.03
C ASN A 403 -16.33 -25.51 13.62
N SER A 404 -15.93 -26.31 12.63
CA SER A 404 -15.71 -25.86 11.25
C SER A 404 -16.65 -26.59 10.29
N VAL A 405 -16.67 -26.14 9.03
CA VAL A 405 -17.55 -26.71 7.99
C VAL A 405 -16.75 -27.06 6.74
N ARG A 406 -17.22 -28.08 6.02
CA ARG A 406 -16.68 -28.49 4.71
C ARG A 406 -17.79 -28.90 3.75
N ASN A 407 -17.57 -28.83 2.44
CA ASN A 407 -18.50 -29.26 1.42
C ASN A 407 -17.74 -29.95 0.27
N ILE A 408 -17.98 -31.25 0.08
CA ILE A 408 -17.37 -32.07 -0.97
C ILE A 408 -17.83 -31.65 -2.38
N GLY A 409 -19.02 -31.08 -2.51
CA GLY A 409 -19.53 -30.56 -3.78
C GLY A 409 -18.64 -29.45 -4.35
N HIS A 410 -18.03 -28.63 -3.49
CA HIS A 410 -17.08 -27.60 -3.94
C HIS A 410 -15.83 -28.22 -4.57
N VAL A 411 -15.35 -29.35 -4.06
CA VAL A 411 -14.20 -30.06 -4.65
C VAL A 411 -14.52 -30.47 -6.10
N HIS A 412 -15.71 -31.02 -6.33
CA HIS A 412 -16.12 -31.44 -7.68
C HIS A 412 -16.25 -30.26 -8.63
N ALA A 413 -16.93 -29.19 -8.20
CA ALA A 413 -17.14 -28.00 -9.00
C ALA A 413 -15.82 -27.27 -9.33
N ILE A 414 -14.95 -27.09 -8.33
CA ILE A 414 -13.63 -26.47 -8.52
C ILE A 414 -12.78 -27.33 -9.47
N ARG A 415 -12.76 -28.66 -9.30
CA ARG A 415 -12.02 -29.56 -10.19
C ARG A 415 -12.49 -29.47 -11.64
N GLN A 416 -13.80 -29.34 -11.86
CA GLN A 416 -14.37 -29.14 -13.19
C GLN A 416 -13.93 -27.79 -13.79
N TYR A 417 -14.00 -26.71 -13.01
CA TYR A 417 -13.58 -25.38 -13.44
C TYR A 417 -12.08 -25.31 -13.77
N LEU A 418 -11.24 -25.95 -12.95
CA LEU A 418 -9.79 -25.99 -13.13
C LEU A 418 -9.33 -26.72 -14.41
N ARG A 419 -10.19 -27.50 -15.07
CA ARG A 419 -9.86 -28.15 -16.36
C ARG A 419 -9.60 -27.16 -17.50
N ARG A 420 -10.02 -25.90 -17.32
CA ARG A 420 -9.80 -24.83 -18.31
C ARG A 420 -8.39 -24.22 -18.24
N PHE A 421 -7.64 -24.53 -17.18
CA PHE A 421 -6.31 -24.00 -16.93
C PHE A 421 -5.26 -25.07 -17.21
N THR A 422 -4.16 -24.66 -17.82
CA THR A 422 -2.93 -25.44 -17.95
C THR A 422 -2.28 -25.67 -16.58
N ASP A 423 -1.40 -26.66 -16.46
CA ASP A 423 -0.73 -26.95 -15.18
C ASP A 423 0.17 -25.80 -14.71
N GLU A 424 0.73 -25.02 -15.64
CA GLU A 424 1.49 -23.80 -15.33
C GLU A 424 0.58 -22.69 -14.78
N GLU A 425 -0.58 -22.47 -15.40
CA GLU A 425 -1.56 -21.48 -14.91
C GLU A 425 -2.08 -21.84 -13.53
N LYS A 426 -2.31 -23.14 -13.24
CA LYS A 426 -2.76 -23.60 -11.92
C LYS A 426 -1.78 -23.26 -10.80
N GLN A 427 -0.49 -23.15 -11.07
CA GLN A 427 0.51 -22.68 -10.08
C GLN A 427 0.28 -21.23 -9.66
N ASN A 428 -0.42 -20.44 -10.49
CA ASN A 428 -0.76 -19.04 -10.21
C ASN A 428 -2.18 -18.89 -9.62
N ILE A 429 -2.86 -19.99 -9.29
CA ILE A 429 -4.18 -20.01 -8.66
C ILE A 429 -4.01 -20.22 -7.15
N ALA A 430 -4.76 -19.43 -6.36
CA ALA A 430 -4.94 -19.71 -4.94
C ALA A 430 -6.41 -19.96 -4.61
N ILE A 431 -6.67 -21.01 -3.82
CA ILE A 431 -8.00 -21.32 -3.30
C ILE A 431 -8.08 -20.86 -1.85
N ILE A 432 -9.02 -19.98 -1.54
CA ILE A 432 -9.23 -19.45 -0.19
C ILE A 432 -10.61 -19.81 0.35
N THR A 433 -10.69 -20.01 1.66
CA THR A 433 -11.95 -20.32 2.36
C THR A 433 -11.93 -19.81 3.81
N PRO A 434 -13.06 -19.38 4.39
CA PRO A 434 -13.09 -18.97 5.80
C PRO A 434 -13.00 -20.14 6.78
N TYR A 435 -13.08 -21.39 6.32
CA TYR A 435 -13.25 -22.56 7.19
C TYR A 435 -12.06 -23.52 7.12
N THR A 436 -11.41 -23.76 8.25
CA THR A 436 -10.26 -24.66 8.36
C THR A 436 -10.55 -26.09 7.88
N ALA A 437 -11.73 -26.64 8.16
CA ALA A 437 -12.11 -27.97 7.66
C ALA A 437 -12.25 -28.01 6.13
N GLN A 438 -12.77 -26.93 5.52
CA GLN A 438 -12.81 -26.79 4.07
C GLN A 438 -11.42 -26.65 3.48
N LYS A 439 -10.52 -25.86 4.11
CA LYS A 439 -9.12 -25.74 3.70
C LYS A 439 -8.47 -27.12 3.67
N MET A 440 -8.54 -27.88 4.78
CA MET A 440 -7.94 -29.22 4.85
C MET A 440 -8.45 -30.16 3.77
N LEU A 441 -9.77 -30.14 3.51
CA LEU A 441 -10.37 -30.91 2.41
C LEU A 441 -9.78 -30.50 1.06
N LEU A 442 -9.80 -29.20 0.74
CA LEU A 442 -9.28 -28.67 -0.53
C LEU A 442 -7.79 -28.95 -0.71
N SER A 443 -6.96 -28.70 0.32
CA SER A 443 -5.51 -28.96 0.29
C SER A 443 -5.18 -30.43 0.04
N SER A 444 -6.02 -31.36 0.51
CA SER A 444 -5.84 -32.80 0.23
C SER A 444 -6.15 -33.18 -1.22
N GLN A 445 -7.01 -32.40 -1.88
CA GLN A 445 -7.58 -32.72 -3.20
C GLN A 445 -6.92 -31.96 -4.36
N PHE A 446 -6.31 -30.81 -4.07
CA PHE A 446 -5.69 -29.92 -5.05
C PHE A 446 -4.22 -29.71 -4.68
N LYS A 447 -3.37 -30.64 -5.13
CA LYS A 447 -1.90 -30.55 -4.99
C LYS A 447 -1.23 -29.90 -6.21
N ASP A 448 -1.98 -29.75 -7.29
CA ASP A 448 -1.58 -29.19 -8.57
C ASP A 448 -1.87 -27.68 -8.70
N VAL A 449 -2.48 -27.07 -7.68
CA VAL A 449 -2.69 -25.63 -7.60
C VAL A 449 -1.64 -24.98 -6.71
N GLY A 450 -1.34 -23.71 -6.98
CA GLY A 450 -0.28 -22.98 -6.28
C GLY A 450 -0.45 -22.96 -4.77
N ARG A 451 -1.63 -22.56 -4.27
CA ARG A 451 -1.88 -22.44 -2.82
C ARG A 451 -3.32 -22.74 -2.43
N VAL A 452 -3.49 -23.28 -1.22
CA VAL A 452 -4.79 -23.49 -0.58
C VAL A 452 -4.71 -23.05 0.88
N ASN A 453 -5.42 -21.99 1.24
CA ASN A 453 -5.30 -21.35 2.54
C ASN A 453 -6.66 -20.96 3.12
N THR A 454 -6.68 -20.64 4.42
CA THR A 454 -7.80 -19.86 4.93
C THR A 454 -7.69 -18.40 4.48
N ILE A 455 -8.78 -17.65 4.51
CA ILE A 455 -8.75 -16.20 4.26
C ILE A 455 -7.76 -15.51 5.21
N ASP A 456 -7.74 -15.91 6.49
CA ASP A 456 -6.85 -15.31 7.48
C ASP A 456 -5.37 -15.63 7.20
N GLU A 457 -5.06 -16.84 6.73
CA GLU A 457 -3.68 -17.24 6.38
C GLU A 457 -3.19 -16.59 5.09
N PHE A 458 -4.08 -16.26 4.17
CA PHE A 458 -3.74 -15.63 2.88
C PHE A 458 -3.51 -14.11 2.99
N GLN A 459 -3.45 -13.59 4.22
CA GLN A 459 -3.31 -12.15 4.47
C GLN A 459 -1.91 -11.66 4.06
N GLY A 460 -1.86 -10.81 3.03
CA GLY A 460 -0.61 -10.23 2.51
C GLY A 460 -0.11 -10.90 1.23
N ASP A 461 -0.68 -12.06 0.88
CA ASP A 461 -0.46 -12.72 -0.40
C ASP A 461 -1.43 -12.21 -1.48
N GLU A 462 -1.09 -12.47 -2.74
CA GLU A 462 -1.91 -12.22 -3.94
C GLU A 462 -1.66 -13.35 -4.95
N ALA A 463 -2.63 -13.61 -5.83
CA ALA A 463 -2.50 -14.58 -6.92
C ALA A 463 -3.20 -14.06 -8.19
N ASP A 464 -2.90 -14.64 -9.35
CA ASP A 464 -3.54 -14.22 -10.61
C ASP A 464 -5.03 -14.50 -10.56
N THR A 465 -5.38 -15.71 -10.12
CA THR A 465 -6.75 -16.15 -9.96
C THR A 465 -6.99 -16.55 -8.52
N ILE A 466 -8.04 -15.99 -7.91
CA ILE A 466 -8.51 -16.40 -6.58
C ILE A 466 -9.82 -17.15 -6.73
N ILE A 467 -9.83 -18.39 -6.23
CA ILE A 467 -11.04 -19.20 -6.07
C ILE A 467 -11.48 -19.10 -4.62
N ILE A 468 -12.66 -18.54 -4.39
CA ILE A 468 -13.25 -18.39 -3.06
C ILE A 468 -14.27 -19.50 -2.84
N SER A 469 -13.98 -20.41 -1.90
CA SER A 469 -14.88 -21.52 -1.57
C SER A 469 -15.68 -21.22 -0.30
N LEU A 470 -16.98 -20.91 -0.47
CA LEU A 470 -17.93 -20.62 0.63
C LEU A 470 -18.95 -21.77 0.83
N PRO A 471 -18.65 -22.79 1.66
CA PRO A 471 -19.50 -23.97 1.82
C PRO A 471 -20.85 -23.72 2.51
N ARG A 472 -21.02 -22.58 3.19
CA ARG A 472 -22.23 -22.24 3.96
C ARG A 472 -22.88 -20.97 3.42
N ARG A 473 -24.23 -20.93 3.37
CA ARG A 473 -25.03 -19.77 2.93
C ARG A 473 -24.96 -18.56 3.86
N ASN A 474 -24.65 -18.76 5.14
CA ASN A 474 -24.53 -17.69 6.13
C ASN A 474 -23.08 -17.17 6.15
N LEU A 475 -22.91 -15.86 6.01
CA LEU A 475 -21.64 -15.14 6.02
C LEU A 475 -21.23 -14.61 7.41
N ALA A 476 -21.69 -15.25 8.49
CA ALA A 476 -21.41 -14.90 9.89
C ALA A 476 -19.92 -14.64 10.18
N PHE A 477 -19.01 -15.29 9.44
CA PHE A 477 -17.56 -15.08 9.57
C PHE A 477 -17.10 -13.65 9.23
N LEU A 478 -17.94 -12.85 8.58
CA LEU A 478 -17.76 -11.43 8.32
C LEU A 478 -18.29 -10.52 9.45
N HIS A 479 -18.91 -11.09 10.48
CA HIS A 479 -19.40 -10.35 11.66
C HIS A 479 -18.36 -10.24 12.77
N ASP A 480 -17.34 -11.11 12.79
CA ASP A 480 -16.33 -11.12 13.86
C ASP A 480 -15.28 -9.99 13.70
N THR A 481 -15.43 -8.98 14.57
CA THR A 481 -14.44 -8.07 15.17
C THR A 481 -13.59 -7.16 14.26
N TYR A 482 -13.88 -5.85 14.32
CA TYR A 482 -13.14 -4.92 15.21
C TYR A 482 -14.06 -3.77 15.62
N SER A 483 -14.21 -3.57 16.93
CA SER A 483 -14.70 -2.32 17.49
C SER A 483 -13.53 -1.34 17.60
N ASP A 484 -13.86 -0.07 17.41
CA ASP A 484 -13.19 1.10 17.96
C ASP A 484 -11.72 1.32 17.54
N VAL A 485 -11.52 2.34 16.69
CA VAL A 485 -10.42 3.36 16.69
C VAL A 485 -9.95 3.74 15.28
N TYR A 486 -10.18 2.94 14.24
CA TYR A 486 -9.78 3.31 12.87
C TYR A 486 -10.95 3.24 11.89
N ASN A 487 -11.25 4.38 11.28
CA ASN A 487 -12.32 4.63 10.31
C ASN A 487 -12.22 3.82 9.00
N ASP A 488 -11.47 2.73 8.94
CA ASP A 488 -11.50 1.77 7.83
C ASP A 488 -12.55 0.68 8.14
N MET A 489 -13.84 1.04 8.03
CA MET A 489 -14.98 0.15 8.30
C MET A 489 -15.17 -0.93 7.22
N VAL A 490 -14.21 -1.85 7.08
CA VAL A 490 -14.38 -3.07 6.26
C VAL A 490 -13.77 -4.26 7.00
N ASN A 491 -14.54 -5.33 7.18
CA ASN A 491 -14.06 -6.57 7.79
C ASN A 491 -12.76 -7.03 7.07
N PRO A 492 -11.66 -7.30 7.79
CA PRO A 492 -10.38 -7.69 7.15
C PRO A 492 -10.50 -8.90 6.23
N ARG A 493 -11.37 -9.87 6.56
CA ARG A 493 -11.64 -11.03 5.71
C ARG A 493 -12.36 -10.65 4.43
N LEU A 494 -13.28 -9.69 4.48
CA LEU A 494 -13.93 -9.16 3.28
C LEU A 494 -12.92 -8.46 2.37
N VAL A 495 -12.02 -7.66 2.94
CA VAL A 495 -10.92 -7.04 2.18
C VAL A 495 -10.06 -8.13 1.53
N VAL A 496 -9.63 -9.14 2.27
CA VAL A 496 -8.85 -10.25 1.69
C VAL A 496 -9.65 -11.01 0.63
N MET A 497 -10.95 -11.22 0.78
CA MET A 497 -11.74 -11.87 -0.28
C MET A 497 -11.77 -11.06 -1.57
N LEU A 498 -12.00 -9.75 -1.48
CA LEU A 498 -12.26 -8.92 -2.65
C LEU A 498 -10.99 -8.40 -3.34
N THR A 499 -9.88 -8.26 -2.61
CA THR A 499 -8.73 -7.50 -3.13
C THR A 499 -7.49 -8.34 -3.48
N ARG A 500 -7.56 -9.67 -3.50
CA ARG A 500 -6.37 -10.55 -3.63
C ARG A 500 -6.18 -11.17 -5.00
N ALA A 501 -7.18 -11.06 -5.87
CA ALA A 501 -7.11 -11.51 -7.26
C ALA A 501 -6.50 -10.41 -8.14
N ARG A 502 -5.39 -10.71 -8.81
CA ARG A 502 -4.77 -9.76 -9.76
C ARG A 502 -5.53 -9.69 -11.08
N LYS A 503 -6.10 -10.82 -11.51
CA LYS A 503 -6.83 -10.95 -12.77
C LYS A 503 -8.26 -11.39 -12.48
N GLU A 504 -8.45 -12.65 -12.08
CA GLU A 504 -9.77 -13.27 -12.05
C GLU A 504 -10.19 -13.67 -10.63
N MET A 505 -11.44 -13.37 -10.29
CA MET A 505 -12.05 -13.81 -9.02
C MET A 505 -13.26 -14.70 -9.31
N ILE A 506 -13.24 -15.91 -8.74
CA ILE A 506 -14.35 -16.86 -8.87
C ILE A 506 -14.86 -17.25 -7.48
N LEU A 507 -16.16 -17.07 -7.27
CA LEU A 507 -16.87 -17.44 -6.07
C LEU A 507 -17.62 -18.76 -6.27
N PHE A 508 -17.32 -19.76 -5.45
CA PHE A 508 -18.07 -21.01 -5.36
C PHE A 508 -18.90 -20.98 -4.07
N GLY A 509 -20.23 -21.10 -4.20
CA GLY A 509 -21.17 -21.07 -3.08
C GLY A 509 -22.59 -21.42 -3.52
N ASP A 510 -23.55 -21.40 -2.60
CA ASP A 510 -24.98 -21.52 -2.93
C ASP A 510 -25.67 -20.16 -2.78
N ASP A 511 -26.96 -20.06 -3.11
CA ASP A 511 -27.76 -18.86 -2.91
C ASP A 511 -27.66 -18.40 -1.45
N PHE A 512 -26.97 -17.28 -1.21
CA PHE A 512 -26.77 -16.71 0.12
C PHE A 512 -28.12 -16.28 0.71
N GLN A 513 -28.37 -16.59 1.99
CA GLN A 513 -29.65 -16.30 2.64
C GLN A 513 -29.88 -14.78 2.81
N SER A 514 -31.15 -14.37 2.91
CA SER A 514 -31.56 -12.98 3.16
C SER A 514 -30.98 -12.35 4.44
N GLU A 515 -30.54 -13.14 5.42
CA GLU A 515 -29.83 -12.62 6.59
C GLU A 515 -28.46 -12.03 6.24
N ALA A 516 -27.78 -12.54 5.19
CA ALA A 516 -26.60 -11.90 4.62
C ALA A 516 -26.94 -10.60 3.88
N LYS A 517 -28.19 -10.47 3.39
CA LYS A 517 -28.70 -9.25 2.72
C LYS A 517 -28.96 -8.07 3.66
N ASN A 518 -29.04 -8.31 4.97
CA ASN A 518 -29.17 -7.24 5.96
C ASN A 518 -27.82 -6.68 6.44
N PHE A 519 -26.69 -7.19 5.92
CA PHE A 519 -25.36 -6.86 6.42
C PHE A 519 -24.41 -6.38 5.33
N GLN A 520 -23.99 -5.12 5.48
CA GLN A 520 -23.03 -4.37 4.67
C GLN A 520 -23.43 -4.25 3.18
N PRO A 521 -23.91 -3.07 2.73
CA PRO A 521 -24.33 -2.82 1.34
C PRO A 521 -23.31 -3.28 0.28
N SER A 522 -22.01 -3.22 0.60
CA SER A 522 -20.92 -3.66 -0.26
C SER A 522 -20.96 -5.16 -0.61
N ILE A 523 -21.39 -6.03 0.31
CA ILE A 523 -21.50 -7.48 0.07
C ILE A 523 -22.70 -7.77 -0.83
N ASN A 524 -23.82 -7.08 -0.62
CA ASN A 524 -25.01 -7.25 -1.46
C ASN A 524 -24.74 -6.82 -2.90
N ASN A 525 -24.17 -5.63 -3.06
CA ASN A 525 -23.78 -5.13 -4.37
C ASN A 525 -22.80 -6.11 -5.05
N PHE A 526 -21.83 -6.63 -4.30
CA PHE A 526 -20.93 -7.66 -4.81
C PHE A 526 -21.69 -8.91 -5.29
N LEU A 527 -22.53 -9.52 -4.43
CA LEU A 527 -23.27 -10.74 -4.73
C LEU A 527 -24.27 -10.57 -5.90
N GLU A 528 -24.85 -9.39 -6.07
CA GLU A 528 -25.78 -9.07 -7.17
C GLU A 528 -25.06 -8.87 -8.52
N THR A 529 -23.79 -8.50 -8.49
CA THR A 529 -22.99 -8.24 -9.69
C THR A 529 -22.26 -9.47 -10.25
N VAL A 530 -22.25 -10.58 -9.50
CA VAL A 530 -21.52 -11.78 -9.90
C VAL A 530 -22.19 -12.46 -11.10
N GLU A 531 -21.42 -12.73 -12.15
CA GLU A 531 -21.91 -13.43 -13.33
C GLU A 531 -22.09 -14.92 -13.04
N THR A 532 -23.31 -15.44 -13.21
CA THR A 532 -23.55 -16.88 -13.01
C THR A 532 -22.96 -17.67 -14.18
N VAL A 533 -21.94 -18.46 -13.88
CA VAL A 533 -21.34 -19.39 -14.84
C VAL A 533 -22.00 -20.75 -14.63
N LEU A 534 -22.71 -21.24 -15.66
CA LEU A 534 -23.26 -22.59 -15.64
C LEU A 534 -22.09 -23.61 -15.67
N PRO A 535 -22.15 -24.68 -14.86
CA PRO A 535 -21.05 -25.61 -14.67
C PRO A 535 -20.60 -26.34 -15.95
#